data_AF-A0A7X8WTU6-F1
#
_entry.id   AF-A0A7X8WTU6-F1
#
_cell.length_a   1.000
_cell.length_b   1.000
_cell.length_c   1.000
_cell.angle_alpha   90.00
_cell.angle_beta   90.00
_cell.angle_gamma   90.00
#
_symmetry.space_group_name_H-M   'P 1'
#
loop_
_entity.id
_entity.type
_entity.pdbx_description
1 polymer ?
#
loop_
_entity_poly.entity_id
_entity_poly.type
_entity_poly.pdbx_seq_one_letter_code
_entity_poly.pdbx_strand_id
1 'polypeptide(L)' 'MMTKPSYPAFFHNIHRALRDVDYPITKEALLELVKDREVRVDWDVTVPLSTMIEPIPQTSFSCAADFYCRYIASLGK' A
#
# COMPACT_ATOMS: atom_id res chain seq x y z
N MET A 1 -20.80 -5.19 -20.53
CA MET A 1 -19.41 -4.97 -20.09
C MET A 1 -19.17 -5.89 -18.90
N MET A 2 -18.42 -6.99 -19.07
CA MET A 2 -18.04 -7.83 -17.92
C MET A 2 -17.08 -7.00 -17.07
N THR A 3 -17.47 -6.71 -15.83
CA THR A 3 -16.54 -6.16 -14.85
C THR A 3 -15.49 -7.23 -14.56
N LYS A 4 -14.19 -6.87 -14.66
CA LYS A 4 -13.12 -7.78 -14.22
C LYS A 4 -13.44 -8.20 -12.77
N PRO A 5 -13.37 -9.50 -12.42
CA PRO A 5 -13.58 -9.93 -11.05
C PRO A 5 -12.59 -9.18 -10.14
N SER A 6 -13.09 -8.71 -9.00
CA SER A 6 -12.28 -8.05 -7.96
C SER A 6 -11.01 -8.86 -7.72
N TYR A 7 -9.84 -8.21 -7.76
CA TYR A 7 -8.57 -8.91 -7.59
C TYR A 7 -8.36 -9.30 -6.12
N PRO A 8 -8.55 -10.58 -5.75
CA PRO A 8 -8.68 -10.97 -4.34
C PRO A 8 -7.35 -10.88 -3.57
N ALA A 9 -6.22 -10.90 -4.29
CA ALA A 9 -4.88 -10.88 -3.70
C ALA A 9 -4.32 -9.46 -3.51
N PHE A 10 -5.11 -8.42 -3.73
CA PHE A 10 -4.65 -7.02 -3.63
C PHE A 10 -3.95 -6.71 -2.30
N PHE A 11 -4.67 -6.84 -1.18
CA PHE A 11 -4.11 -6.58 0.14
C PHE A 11 -3.00 -7.56 0.52
N HIS A 12 -3.09 -8.81 0.04
CA HIS A 12 -2.04 -9.80 0.24
C HIS A 12 -0.71 -9.34 -0.38
N ASN A 13 -0.73 -8.83 -1.61
CA ASN A 13 0.49 -8.38 -2.29
C ASN A 13 1.09 -7.13 -1.62
N ILE A 14 0.24 -6.19 -1.17
CA ILE A 14 0.70 -5.03 -0.38
C ILE A 14 1.37 -5.51 0.90
N HIS A 15 0.72 -6.42 1.65
CA HIS A 15 1.27 -6.93 2.90
C HIS A 15 2.61 -7.64 2.69
N ARG A 16 2.70 -8.47 1.66
CA ARG A 16 3.94 -9.16 1.29
C ARG A 16 5.06 -8.17 0.94
N ALA A 17 4.74 -7.07 0.28
CA ALA A 17 5.69 -6.01 -0.08
C ALA A 17 6.14 -5.17 1.13
N LEU A 18 5.43 -5.25 2.26
CA LEU A 18 5.72 -4.54 3.51
C LEU A 18 6.25 -5.48 4.63
N ARG A 19 6.58 -6.74 4.31
CA ARG A 19 6.86 -7.80 5.31
C ARG A 19 8.02 -7.52 6.27
N ASP A 20 8.94 -6.66 5.86
CA ASP A 20 10.19 -6.27 6.53
C ASP A 20 10.13 -4.81 7.03
N VAL A 21 8.95 -4.20 7.04
CA VAL A 21 8.73 -2.88 7.62
C VAL A 21 8.52 -3.04 9.12
N ASP A 22 9.45 -2.47 9.87
CA ASP A 22 9.30 -2.30 11.31
C ASP A 22 8.46 -1.05 11.62
N TYR A 23 7.56 -1.17 12.59
CA TYR A 23 6.73 -0.08 13.10
C TYR A 23 7.10 0.24 14.56
N PRO A 24 6.95 1.50 15.02
CA PRO A 24 6.40 2.65 14.31
C PRO A 24 7.36 3.21 13.24
N ILE A 25 6.81 3.77 12.16
CA ILE A 25 7.59 4.32 11.04
C ILE A 25 6.99 5.64 10.54
N THR A 26 7.83 6.56 10.05
CA THR A 26 7.37 7.76 9.35
C THR A 26 7.01 7.43 7.90
N LYS A 27 6.12 8.21 7.28
CA LYS A 27 5.78 8.05 5.86
C LYS A 27 7.01 8.25 4.97
N GLU A 28 7.87 9.19 5.30
CA GLU A 28 9.12 9.45 4.57
C GLU A 28 10.06 8.23 4.63
N ALA A 29 10.33 7.69 5.84
CA ALA A 29 11.17 6.51 5.99
C ALA A 29 10.57 5.27 5.31
N LEU A 30 9.24 5.12 5.38
CA LEU A 30 8.53 4.07 4.67
C LEU A 30 8.73 4.20 3.15
N LEU A 31 8.51 5.39 2.58
CA LEU A 31 8.71 5.64 1.15
C LEU A 31 10.15 5.37 0.72
N GLU A 32 11.15 5.82 1.48
CA GLU A 32 12.55 5.51 1.15
C GLU A 32 12.85 4.01 1.14
N LEU A 33 12.23 3.24 2.04
CA LEU A 33 12.41 1.79 2.12
C LEU A 33 11.70 1.02 0.99
N VAL A 34 10.57 1.54 0.49
CA VAL A 34 9.64 0.77 -0.35
C VAL A 34 9.27 1.39 -1.70
N LYS A 35 9.75 2.60 -2.02
CA LYS A 35 9.33 3.37 -3.21
C LYS A 35 9.43 2.59 -4.52
N ASP A 36 10.50 1.83 -4.70
CA ASP A 36 10.77 1.07 -5.92
C ASP A 36 10.19 -0.35 -5.89
N ARG A 37 9.48 -0.73 -4.81
CA ARG A 37 8.87 -2.06 -4.70
C ARG A 37 7.63 -2.12 -5.55
N GLU A 38 7.62 -3.04 -6.50
CA GLU A 38 6.49 -3.29 -7.37
C GLU A 38 5.43 -4.18 -6.72
N VAL A 39 4.17 -3.78 -6.82
CA VAL A 39 3.02 -4.51 -6.29
C VAL A 39 1.99 -4.74 -7.39
N ARG A 40 1.57 -6.00 -7.53
CA ARG A 40 0.50 -6.37 -8.45
C ARG A 40 -0.85 -5.97 -7.85
N VAL A 41 -1.55 -5.06 -8.52
CA VAL A 41 -2.81 -4.44 -8.06
C VAL A 41 -4.05 -4.92 -8.85
N ASP A 42 -3.84 -5.52 -10.01
CA ASP A 42 -4.85 -6.24 -10.79
C ASP A 42 -4.20 -7.45 -11.46
N TRP A 43 -4.95 -8.26 -12.21
CA TRP A 43 -4.45 -9.44 -12.93
C TRP A 43 -3.17 -9.18 -13.73
N ASP A 44 -3.11 -8.03 -14.41
CA ASP A 44 -2.06 -7.65 -15.36
C ASP A 44 -1.42 -6.29 -15.04
N VAL A 45 -1.77 -5.68 -13.89
CA VAL A 45 -1.32 -4.33 -13.53
C VAL A 45 -0.41 -4.40 -12.31
N THR A 46 0.79 -3.86 -12.48
CA THR A 46 1.79 -3.67 -11.44
C THR A 46 2.09 -2.18 -11.30
N VAL A 47 2.18 -1.69 -10.08
CA VAL A 47 2.53 -0.29 -9.79
C VAL A 47 3.60 -0.23 -8.69
N PRO A 48 4.40 0.85 -8.65
CA PRO A 48 5.27 1.12 -7.51
C PRO A 48 4.45 1.34 -6.24
N LEU A 49 4.89 0.79 -5.11
CA LEU A 49 4.18 0.91 -3.83
C LEU A 49 4.08 2.37 -3.35
N SER A 50 5.02 3.23 -3.76
CA SER A 50 4.96 4.68 -3.51
C SER A 50 3.64 5.30 -3.97
N THR A 51 3.13 4.92 -5.14
CA THR A 51 1.87 5.45 -5.71
C THR A 51 0.66 5.20 -4.81
N MET A 52 0.73 4.19 -3.95
CA MET A 52 -0.32 3.82 -3.00
C MET A 52 -0.16 4.55 -1.66
N ILE A 53 1.08 4.87 -1.28
CA ILE A 53 1.44 5.48 0.01
C ILE A 53 1.36 7.00 -0.07
N GLU A 54 1.76 7.60 -1.19
CA GLU A 54 1.79 9.05 -1.40
C GLU A 54 0.44 9.76 -1.14
N PRO A 55 -0.73 9.20 -1.51
CA PRO A 55 -2.01 9.84 -1.22
C PRO A 55 -2.41 9.85 0.27
N ILE A 56 -1.75 9.04 1.11
CA ILE A 56 -2.08 8.94 2.54
C ILE A 56 -1.66 10.22 3.26
N PRO A 57 -2.56 10.99 3.90
CA PRO A 57 -2.21 12.29 4.49
C PRO A 57 -1.40 12.19 5.78
N GLN A 58 -1.41 11.04 6.46
CA GLN A 58 -0.66 10.82 7.69
C GLN A 58 0.85 10.78 7.45
N THR A 59 1.61 11.31 8.40
CA THR A 59 3.08 11.39 8.35
C THR A 59 3.77 10.26 9.10
N SER A 60 3.02 9.43 9.85
CA SER A 60 3.55 8.26 10.57
C SER A 60 2.48 7.19 10.72
N PHE A 61 2.96 5.96 10.94
CA PHE A 61 2.15 4.77 11.16
C PHE A 61 2.65 4.05 12.41
N SER A 62 1.73 3.80 13.34
CA SER A 62 2.04 3.14 14.62
C SER A 62 2.18 1.63 14.49
N CYS A 63 1.49 1.01 13.54
CA CYS A 63 1.55 -0.40 13.21
C CYS A 63 1.00 -0.65 11.80
N ALA A 64 1.11 -1.88 11.31
CA ALA A 64 0.55 -2.28 10.02
C ALA A 64 -0.96 -2.02 9.91
N ALA A 65 -1.73 -2.25 10.99
CA ALA A 65 -3.18 -2.02 10.98
C ALA A 65 -3.51 -0.52 10.81
N ASP A 66 -2.81 0.37 11.49
CA ASP A 66 -2.96 1.83 11.33
C ASP A 66 -2.67 2.24 9.88
N PHE A 67 -1.57 1.74 9.29
CA PHE A 67 -1.28 1.93 7.87
C PHE A 67 -2.45 1.54 6.96
N TYR A 68 -3.01 0.34 7.11
CA TYR A 68 -4.14 -0.10 6.27
C TYR A 68 -5.40 0.73 6.50
N CYS A 69 -5.70 1.10 7.75
CA CYS A 69 -6.83 1.98 8.05
C CYS A 69 -6.69 3.34 7.34
N ARG A 70 -5.49 3.93 7.35
CA ARG A 70 -5.21 5.21 6.66
C ARG A 70 -5.28 5.07 5.15
N TYR A 71 -4.72 3.99 4.62
CA TYR A 71 -4.75 3.68 3.20
C TYR A 71 -6.17 3.49 2.67
N ILE A 72 -7.00 2.70 3.36
CA ILE A 72 -8.41 2.50 2.97
C ILE A 72 -9.16 3.82 3.04
N ALA A 73 -8.90 4.65 4.06
CA ALA A 73 -9.50 5.98 4.17
C ALA A 73 -9.06 6.96 3.05
N SER A 74 -7.93 6.72 2.38
CA SER A 74 -7.49 7.53 1.23
C SER A 74 -8.07 7.07 -0.11
N LEU A 75 -8.63 5.85 -0.23
CA LEU A 75 -9.17 5.32 -1.49
C LEU A 75 -10.46 6.02 -1.98
N GLY A 76 -11.12 6.81 -1.13
CA GLY A 76 -12.35 7.52 -1.44
C GLY A 76 -12.20 9.01 -1.67
N LYS A 77 -10.98 9.50 -1.94
CA LYS A 77 -10.66 10.91 -2.15
C LYS A 77 -10.05 11.16 -3.52
#